data_AF-A0A2V0NKC4-F1
#
_entry.id   AF-A0A2V0NKC4-F1
#
_cell.length_a   1.000
_cell.length_b   1.000
_cell.length_c   1.000
_cell.angle_alpha   90.00
_cell.angle_beta   90.00
_cell.angle_gamma   90.00
#
_symmetry.space_group_name_H-M   'P 1'
#
loop_
_entity.id
_entity.type
_entity.pdbx_description
1 polymer ?
#
loop_
_entity_poly.entity_id
_entity_poly.type
_entity_poly.pdbx_seq_one_letter_code
_entity_poly.pdbx_strand_id
1 'polypeptide(L)'
;MQRPAHAAAARRAGRPQDDAVDAPAPLEARAEATAASGSGSGSAQPAAEPAADAAAQPHKRPRTKNVALRDVIDRLTEVLGSTQIQADSLAAARHELATRAAVAEAMTHTAEALLRLGQLLRGVDPAGGQPGGRSAPQTANPRLERRLAELIGQLRRSRRTGGAAQAGGPLPDFAPRWSPEAAAELHDREGRPPVGLEWLRHHLRQFRLRTGPLISRVRERAPDAAECRRSLEEARGALASCLALALVVRAPGQASPVEAWLLPLFDGDEGPLGGGGGGEGAGSRGGGGNGGNSSTAGSAAVASAPADGPAAAPAPAAAAAAAPEGRSKRGTGSGPRGQRGKRSQKGGAGRQGGAAPAAAPAAAPAHAVAAAAAAAAPGGGGGAWEPLALAAAHMSQVPMQHWEWAVQTGMRPEPGQELAITALLQSWHCRNDTITSHRAALLASLGAGAASDHAAGSELACALEAAQEAFLINYAIHAITLYGSLLEPDQVAGWFAACHPFVPNLSVLEQALAGIRRGAAGGGGGGGGGGGGGGRGRA
;
A
#
# COMPACT_ATOMS: atom_id res chain seq x y z
N MET A 1 38.76 -6.09 53.15
CA MET A 1 38.37 -5.24 52.01
C MET A 1 39.06 -5.78 50.76
N GLN A 2 38.37 -6.67 50.05
CA GLN A 2 38.92 -7.45 48.93
C GLN A 2 38.59 -6.76 47.60
N ARG A 3 39.60 -6.63 46.74
CA ARG A 3 39.48 -6.22 45.32
C ARG A 3 39.00 -7.41 44.49
N PRO A 4 38.11 -7.24 43.50
CA PRO A 4 37.89 -8.27 42.49
C PRO A 4 38.87 -8.11 41.33
N ALA A 5 39.44 -9.24 40.92
CA ALA A 5 40.31 -9.39 39.77
C ALA A 5 39.51 -9.45 38.46
N HIS A 6 39.96 -8.71 37.45
CA HIS A 6 39.55 -8.88 36.06
C HIS A 6 40.21 -10.13 35.48
N ALA A 7 39.40 -11.14 35.13
CA ALA A 7 39.83 -12.28 34.33
C ALA A 7 39.46 -12.04 32.86
N ALA A 8 40.47 -11.77 32.05
CA ALA A 8 40.39 -11.78 30.59
C ALA A 8 40.43 -13.23 30.10
N ALA A 9 39.37 -13.69 29.43
CA ALA A 9 39.33 -14.98 28.76
C ALA A 9 39.37 -14.77 27.23
N ALA A 10 40.57 -14.91 26.67
CA ALA A 10 40.79 -15.08 25.25
C ALA A 10 40.20 -16.44 24.80
N ARG A 11 39.29 -16.43 23.82
CA ARG A 11 38.89 -17.64 23.09
C ARG A 11 39.46 -17.62 21.69
N ARG A 12 40.30 -18.63 21.45
CA ARG A 12 40.99 -18.97 20.20
C ARG A 12 40.01 -19.22 19.05
N ALA A 13 40.42 -18.74 17.89
CA ALA A 13 39.90 -19.08 16.58
C ALA A 13 39.97 -20.59 16.32
N GLY A 14 38.82 -21.17 15.98
CA GLY A 14 38.72 -22.44 15.24
C GLY A 14 38.45 -22.12 13.77
N ARG A 15 39.42 -22.43 12.91
CA ARG A 15 39.24 -22.48 11.44
C ARG A 15 38.20 -23.55 11.12
N PRO A 16 37.17 -23.28 10.30
CA PRO A 16 36.51 -24.32 9.53
C PRO A 16 37.36 -24.69 8.31
N GLN A 17 37.30 -25.97 8.02
CA GLN A 17 38.05 -26.76 7.06
C GLN A 17 37.43 -26.58 5.67
N ASP A 18 38.28 -26.29 4.68
CA ASP A 18 37.91 -26.19 3.25
C ASP A 18 37.53 -27.58 2.72
N ASP A 19 36.23 -27.86 2.64
CA ASP A 19 35.71 -28.92 1.78
C ASP A 19 35.32 -28.30 0.43
N ALA A 20 36.30 -28.33 -0.48
CA ALA A 20 36.14 -28.00 -1.88
C ALA A 20 35.23 -29.03 -2.55
N VAL A 21 33.98 -28.65 -2.81
CA VAL A 21 33.09 -29.34 -3.74
C VAL A 21 33.24 -28.67 -5.10
N ASP A 22 33.65 -29.47 -6.09
CA ASP A 22 33.81 -29.12 -7.50
C ASP A 22 32.62 -28.31 -8.05
N ALA A 23 32.88 -27.03 -8.35
CA ALA A 23 32.01 -26.22 -9.19
C ALA A 23 32.47 -26.38 -10.66
N PRO A 24 31.60 -26.77 -11.60
CA PRO A 24 31.97 -26.83 -13.01
C PRO A 24 32.19 -25.43 -13.58
N ALA A 25 33.25 -25.32 -14.39
CA ALA A 25 33.72 -24.10 -15.05
C ALA A 25 32.62 -23.37 -15.85
N PRO A 26 32.68 -22.03 -15.97
CA PRO A 26 31.78 -21.28 -16.82
C PRO A 26 32.14 -21.48 -18.30
N LEU A 27 31.19 -22.01 -19.06
CA LEU A 27 31.20 -22.00 -20.52
C LEU A 27 31.05 -20.55 -20.99
N GLU A 28 32.17 -19.94 -21.37
CA GLU A 28 32.18 -18.78 -22.25
C GLU A 28 31.64 -19.13 -23.64
N ALA A 29 31.03 -18.11 -24.25
CA ALA A 29 30.79 -17.93 -25.68
C ALA A 29 29.73 -18.81 -26.37
N ARG A 30 28.50 -18.26 -26.45
CA ARG A 30 27.80 -18.23 -27.73
C ARG A 30 26.95 -16.96 -27.86
N ALA A 31 27.51 -15.98 -28.56
CA ALA A 31 26.79 -14.89 -29.16
C ALA A 31 25.92 -15.45 -30.30
N GLU A 32 24.60 -15.38 -30.16
CA GLU A 32 23.70 -15.54 -31.28
C GLU A 32 23.29 -14.16 -31.80
N ALA A 33 23.80 -13.87 -32.99
CA ALA A 33 23.49 -12.73 -33.80
C ALA A 33 22.02 -12.79 -34.23
N THR A 34 21.21 -11.84 -33.77
CA THR A 34 19.94 -11.52 -34.43
C THR A 34 20.24 -10.85 -35.77
N ALA A 35 19.88 -11.58 -36.82
CA ALA A 35 20.05 -11.22 -38.21
C ALA A 35 19.46 -9.84 -38.54
N ALA A 36 20.32 -8.99 -39.09
CA ALA A 36 19.93 -7.83 -39.87
C ALA A 36 19.26 -8.30 -41.18
N SER A 37 17.95 -8.09 -41.32
CA SER A 37 17.32 -8.08 -42.64
C SER A 37 17.48 -6.70 -43.26
N GLY A 38 18.63 -6.50 -43.90
CA GLY A 38 18.82 -5.43 -44.87
C GLY A 38 18.14 -5.81 -46.18
N SER A 39 16.97 -5.21 -46.46
CA SER A 39 16.42 -5.21 -47.82
C SER A 39 16.90 -3.96 -48.54
N GLY A 40 18.08 -4.07 -49.16
CA GLY A 40 18.56 -3.12 -50.14
C GLY A 40 17.89 -3.40 -51.48
N SER A 41 16.95 -2.55 -51.88
CA SER A 41 16.48 -2.48 -53.26
C SER A 41 16.88 -1.13 -53.83
N GLY A 42 18.09 -1.08 -54.41
CA GLY A 42 18.50 -0.01 -55.29
C GLY A 42 17.71 -0.10 -56.60
N SER A 43 16.83 0.86 -56.85
CA SER A 43 16.28 1.08 -58.18
C SER A 43 16.82 2.40 -58.70
N ALA A 44 17.70 2.30 -59.69
CA ALA A 44 18.16 3.40 -60.49
C ALA A 44 16.97 4.11 -61.15
N GLN A 45 17.04 5.43 -61.17
CA GLN A 45 16.09 6.33 -61.80
C GLN A 45 16.72 6.79 -63.12
N PRO A 46 16.17 6.45 -64.30
CA PRO A 46 16.54 7.12 -65.53
C PRO A 46 15.66 8.35 -65.74
N ALA A 47 16.30 9.39 -66.30
CA ALA A 47 15.71 10.66 -66.66
C ALA A 47 15.02 10.62 -68.04
N ALA A 48 14.10 11.57 -68.22
CA ALA A 48 13.57 12.14 -69.47
C ALA A 48 12.69 11.20 -70.33
N GLU A 49 11.60 11.59 -70.99
CA GLU A 49 11.20 12.83 -71.66
C GLU A 49 9.65 12.89 -71.82
N PRO A 50 9.08 14.02 -72.29
CA PRO A 50 7.65 14.21 -72.48
C PRO A 50 7.19 13.91 -73.92
N ALA A 51 5.87 13.71 -74.07
CA ALA A 51 5.01 14.13 -75.19
C ALA A 51 4.14 13.04 -75.84
N ALA A 52 2.96 13.53 -76.26
CA ALA A 52 2.08 13.07 -77.33
C ALA A 52 1.03 11.98 -77.01
N ASP A 53 -0.19 12.48 -76.81
CA ASP A 53 -1.45 12.04 -77.44
C ASP A 53 -1.43 10.75 -78.27
N ALA A 54 -2.26 9.79 -77.87
CA ALA A 54 -3.20 9.14 -78.78
C ALA A 54 -4.25 8.34 -77.99
N ALA A 55 -5.51 8.69 -78.21
CA ALA A 55 -6.68 8.03 -77.66
C ALA A 55 -6.75 6.54 -78.04
N ALA A 56 -6.67 5.66 -77.04
CA ALA A 56 -7.15 4.29 -77.13
C ALA A 56 -7.85 3.96 -75.82
N GLN A 57 -9.19 3.93 -75.83
CA GLN A 57 -9.98 3.55 -74.67
C GLN A 57 -9.65 2.09 -74.29
N PRO A 58 -9.07 1.81 -73.11
CA PRO A 58 -8.76 0.45 -72.72
C PRO A 58 -10.07 -0.28 -72.42
N HIS A 59 -10.33 -1.33 -73.18
CA HIS A 59 -11.41 -2.28 -72.89
C HIS A 59 -11.30 -2.72 -71.43
N LYS A 60 -12.24 -2.26 -70.60
CA LYS A 60 -12.41 -2.66 -69.20
C LYS A 60 -12.71 -4.16 -69.16
N ARG A 61 -11.68 -5.00 -69.08
CA ARG A 61 -11.84 -6.42 -68.80
C ARG A 61 -12.61 -6.54 -67.47
N PRO A 62 -13.72 -7.29 -67.41
CA PRO A 62 -14.49 -7.44 -66.19
C PRO A 62 -13.63 -8.16 -65.13
N ARG A 63 -13.15 -7.39 -64.14
CA ARG A 63 -12.49 -7.89 -62.93
C ARG A 63 -13.56 -8.51 -62.02
N THR A 64 -14.13 -9.65 -62.39
CA THR A 64 -15.25 -10.27 -61.66
C THR A 64 -14.90 -11.52 -60.86
N LYS A 65 -13.61 -11.91 -60.74
CA LYS A 65 -13.23 -13.16 -60.04
C LYS A 65 -12.43 -13.02 -58.73
N ASN A 66 -12.02 -11.81 -58.33
CA ASN A 66 -11.23 -11.60 -57.09
C ASN A 66 -12.03 -11.06 -55.88
N VAL A 67 -13.32 -10.78 -56.04
CA VAL A 67 -14.15 -10.25 -54.94
C VAL A 67 -14.32 -11.29 -53.84
N ALA A 68 -14.65 -12.54 -54.20
CA ALA A 68 -14.84 -13.63 -53.24
C ALA A 68 -13.56 -13.96 -52.45
N LEU A 69 -12.38 -13.92 -53.08
CA LEU A 69 -11.11 -14.17 -52.38
C LEU A 69 -10.79 -13.04 -51.38
N ARG A 70 -11.05 -11.79 -51.76
CA ARG A 70 -10.84 -10.64 -50.86
C ARG A 70 -11.75 -10.72 -49.64
N ASP A 71 -13.03 -11.06 -49.83
CA ASP A 71 -13.98 -11.22 -48.73
C ASP A 71 -13.55 -12.34 -47.76
N VAL A 72 -12.98 -13.44 -48.29
CA VAL A 72 -12.42 -14.52 -47.47
C VAL A 72 -11.18 -14.05 -46.68
N ILE A 73 -10.26 -13.31 -47.31
CA ILE A 73 -9.07 -12.78 -46.63
C ILE A 73 -9.45 -11.80 -45.51
N ASP A 74 -10.41 -10.90 -45.79
CA ASP A 74 -10.89 -9.92 -44.83
C ASP A 74 -11.54 -10.63 -43.61
N ARG A 75 -12.36 -11.67 -43.84
CA ARG A 75 -12.93 -12.50 -42.77
C ARG A 75 -11.87 -13.27 -41.97
N LEU A 76 -10.87 -13.84 -42.63
CA LEU A 76 -9.79 -14.54 -41.92
C LEU A 76 -8.97 -13.57 -41.07
N THR A 77 -8.74 -12.35 -41.55
CA THR A 77 -8.02 -11.32 -40.79
C THR A 77 -8.84 -10.86 -39.57
N GLU A 78 -10.16 -10.73 -39.72
CA GLU A 78 -11.07 -10.44 -38.60
C GLU A 78 -11.06 -11.57 -37.55
N VAL A 79 -11.18 -12.83 -37.98
CA VAL A 79 -11.13 -13.99 -37.09
C VAL A 79 -9.78 -14.08 -36.38
N LEU A 80 -8.66 -13.93 -37.11
CA LEU A 80 -7.32 -13.93 -36.52
C LEU A 80 -7.16 -12.81 -35.49
N GLY A 81 -7.63 -11.59 -35.79
CA GLY A 81 -7.63 -10.48 -34.85
C GLY A 81 -8.45 -10.77 -33.60
N SER A 82 -9.65 -11.35 -33.74
CA SER A 82 -10.49 -11.76 -32.61
C SER A 82 -9.82 -12.84 -31.75
N THR A 83 -9.23 -13.86 -32.38
CA THR A 83 -8.52 -14.93 -31.66
C THR A 83 -7.28 -14.44 -30.93
N GLN A 84 -6.55 -13.47 -31.50
CA GLN A 84 -5.40 -12.85 -30.84
C GLN A 84 -5.84 -12.09 -29.59
N ILE A 85 -6.90 -11.28 -29.68
CA ILE A 85 -7.46 -10.55 -28.53
C ILE A 85 -7.89 -11.54 -27.43
N GLN A 86 -8.52 -12.66 -27.79
CA GLN A 86 -8.90 -13.71 -26.83
C GLN A 86 -7.68 -14.38 -26.20
N ALA A 87 -6.64 -14.67 -26.99
CA ALA A 87 -5.39 -15.25 -26.49
C ALA A 87 -4.68 -14.30 -25.51
N ASP A 88 -4.61 -13.00 -25.84
CA ASP A 88 -4.02 -11.97 -24.98
C ASP A 88 -4.83 -11.80 -23.68
N SER A 89 -6.16 -11.81 -23.78
CA SER A 89 -7.05 -11.77 -22.61
C SER A 89 -6.88 -12.99 -21.71
N LEU A 90 -6.77 -14.19 -22.27
CA LEU A 90 -6.52 -15.42 -21.52
C LEU A 90 -5.13 -15.41 -20.87
N ALA A 91 -4.11 -14.92 -21.57
CA ALA A 91 -2.77 -14.77 -21.03
C ALA A 91 -2.74 -13.80 -19.84
N ALA A 92 -3.42 -12.65 -19.97
CA ALA A 92 -3.58 -11.70 -18.88
C ALA A 92 -4.32 -12.30 -17.67
N ALA A 93 -5.43 -13.00 -17.90
CA ALA A 93 -6.17 -13.68 -16.83
C ALA A 93 -5.34 -14.77 -16.12
N ARG A 94 -4.54 -15.53 -16.88
CA ARG A 94 -3.60 -16.51 -16.31
C ARG A 94 -2.54 -15.85 -15.45
N HIS A 95 -1.96 -14.74 -15.91
CA HIS A 95 -0.97 -13.99 -15.15
C HIS A 95 -1.56 -13.40 -13.85
N GLU A 96 -2.80 -12.91 -13.90
CA GLU A 96 -3.53 -12.43 -12.73
C GLU A 96 -3.79 -13.55 -11.72
N LEU A 97 -4.28 -14.71 -12.16
CA LEU A 97 -4.49 -15.87 -11.28
C LEU A 97 -3.19 -16.38 -10.65
N ALA A 98 -2.12 -16.43 -11.45
CA ALA A 98 -0.78 -16.80 -11.00
C ALA A 98 -0.28 -15.83 -9.90
N THR A 99 -0.46 -14.53 -10.10
CA THR A 99 -0.13 -13.49 -9.13
C THR A 99 -0.94 -13.63 -7.84
N ARG A 100 -2.26 -13.85 -7.94
CA ARG A 100 -3.13 -14.09 -6.78
C ARG A 100 -2.70 -15.32 -5.99
N ALA A 101 -2.28 -16.39 -6.67
CA ALA A 101 -1.78 -17.60 -6.02
C ALA A 101 -0.47 -17.34 -5.26
N ALA A 102 0.48 -16.60 -5.85
CA ALA A 102 1.73 -16.22 -5.20
C ALA A 102 1.50 -15.33 -3.97
N VAL A 103 0.56 -14.38 -4.05
CA VAL A 103 0.16 -13.55 -2.90
C VAL A 103 -0.46 -14.40 -1.77
N ALA A 104 -1.35 -15.34 -2.11
CA ALA A 104 -1.94 -16.24 -1.11
C ALA A 104 -0.89 -17.14 -0.43
N GLU A 105 0.15 -17.54 -1.16
CA GLU A 105 1.31 -18.27 -0.62
C GLU A 105 2.14 -17.40 0.33
N ALA A 106 2.46 -16.16 -0.05
CA ALA A 106 3.15 -15.20 0.82
C ALA A 106 2.38 -14.93 2.13
N MET A 107 1.07 -14.78 2.04
CA MET A 107 0.19 -14.64 3.22
C MET A 107 0.21 -15.90 4.10
N THR A 108 0.25 -17.08 3.49
CA THR A 108 0.32 -18.36 4.21
C THR A 108 1.65 -18.45 4.98
N HIS A 109 2.78 -18.14 4.34
CA HIS A 109 4.08 -18.10 5.00
C HIS A 109 4.13 -17.06 6.12
N THR A 110 3.52 -15.88 5.91
CA THR A 110 3.41 -14.84 6.96
C THR A 110 2.62 -15.34 8.17
N ALA A 111 1.49 -16.02 7.96
CA ALA A 111 0.68 -16.57 9.03
C ALA A 111 1.41 -17.70 9.79
N GLU A 112 2.16 -18.55 9.08
CA GLU A 112 3.00 -19.59 9.67
C GLU A 112 4.15 -19.00 10.50
N ALA A 113 4.80 -17.94 10.01
CA ALA A 113 5.83 -17.22 10.75
C ALA A 113 5.27 -16.60 12.04
N LEU A 114 4.05 -16.04 12.01
CA LEU A 114 3.38 -15.53 13.21
C LEU A 114 3.05 -16.63 14.22
N LEU A 115 2.61 -17.80 13.77
CA LEU A 115 2.43 -18.97 14.65
C LEU A 115 3.75 -19.40 15.30
N ARG A 116 4.83 -19.46 14.51
CA ARG A 116 6.15 -19.81 15.00
C ARG A 116 6.67 -18.79 16.01
N LEU A 117 6.45 -17.50 15.78
CA LEU A 117 6.76 -16.45 16.75
C LEU A 117 6.02 -16.67 18.08
N GLY A 118 4.73 -17.00 18.05
CA GLY A 118 3.96 -17.34 19.26
C GLY A 118 4.53 -18.54 20.02
N GLN A 119 4.99 -19.56 19.30
CA GLN A 119 5.66 -20.74 19.89
C GLN A 119 7.00 -20.37 20.55
N LEU A 120 7.84 -19.60 19.85
CA LEU A 120 9.14 -19.13 20.36
C LEU A 120 8.98 -18.31 21.64
N LEU A 121 8.02 -17.38 21.68
CA LEU A 121 7.78 -16.51 22.83
C LEU A 121 7.27 -17.27 24.07
N ARG A 122 6.63 -18.43 23.90
CA ARG A 122 6.28 -19.34 25.01
C ARG A 122 7.45 -20.17 25.51
N GLY A 123 8.58 -20.18 24.81
CA GLY A 123 9.68 -21.11 25.07
C GLY A 123 9.32 -22.56 24.72
N VAL A 124 8.37 -22.77 23.80
CA VAL A 124 8.11 -24.11 23.25
C VAL A 124 9.24 -24.41 22.28
N ASP A 125 10.14 -25.29 22.68
CA ASP A 125 11.19 -25.78 21.78
C ASP A 125 10.53 -26.54 20.62
N PRO A 126 10.67 -26.11 19.35
CA PRO A 126 10.11 -26.82 18.21
C PRO A 126 10.68 -28.25 18.08
N ALA A 127 11.82 -28.55 18.70
CA ALA A 127 12.43 -29.88 18.68
C ALA A 127 11.84 -30.88 19.72
N GLY A 128 10.82 -30.48 20.49
CA GLY A 128 10.18 -31.37 21.47
C GLY A 128 10.97 -31.60 22.75
N GLY A 129 11.95 -30.74 23.05
CA GLY A 129 12.63 -30.72 24.34
C GLY A 129 11.64 -30.41 25.47
N GLN A 130 11.74 -31.15 26.58
CA GLN A 130 10.94 -30.88 27.78
C GLN A 130 11.03 -29.39 28.15
N PRO A 131 9.93 -28.73 28.52
CA PRO A 131 9.95 -27.34 28.96
C PRO A 131 10.81 -27.25 30.22
N GLY A 132 12.08 -26.83 30.06
CA GLY A 132 12.96 -26.56 31.19
C GLY A 132 12.26 -25.51 32.06
N GLY A 133 12.12 -25.78 33.36
CA GLY A 133 11.22 -25.12 34.32
C GLY A 133 11.44 -23.62 34.59
N ARG A 134 11.69 -22.82 33.55
CA ARG A 134 11.55 -21.36 33.57
C ARG A 134 10.06 -21.05 33.65
N SER A 135 9.67 -20.43 34.76
CA SER A 135 8.35 -19.88 35.01
C SER A 135 7.79 -19.23 33.73
N ALA A 136 6.75 -19.84 33.17
CA ALA A 136 6.25 -19.52 31.84
C ALA A 136 5.80 -18.05 31.77
N PRO A 137 6.41 -17.20 30.92
CA PRO A 137 5.84 -15.89 30.64
C PRO A 137 4.51 -16.09 29.90
N GLN A 138 3.41 -15.66 30.52
CA GLN A 138 2.03 -15.70 30.00
C GLN A 138 1.80 -14.71 28.82
N THR A 139 2.73 -14.60 27.88
CA THR A 139 2.68 -13.50 26.89
C THR A 139 2.06 -13.87 25.55
N ALA A 140 1.94 -15.16 25.21
CA ALA A 140 1.35 -15.58 23.93
C ALA A 140 -0.14 -15.94 24.08
N ASN A 141 -0.97 -15.32 23.24
CA ASN A 141 -2.41 -15.52 23.22
C ASN A 141 -2.79 -16.85 22.51
N PRO A 142 -3.34 -17.87 23.21
CA PRO A 142 -3.72 -19.14 22.57
C PRO A 142 -4.90 -19.01 21.60
N ARG A 143 -5.73 -17.96 21.73
CA ARG A 143 -6.83 -17.67 20.79
C ARG A 143 -6.27 -17.25 19.44
N LEU A 144 -5.23 -16.42 19.44
CA LEU A 144 -4.51 -15.99 18.24
C LEU A 144 -3.99 -17.19 17.45
N GLU A 145 -3.38 -18.17 18.12
CA GLU A 145 -2.84 -19.36 17.44
C GLU A 145 -3.92 -20.20 16.76
N ARG A 146 -5.03 -20.43 17.47
CA ARG A 146 -6.17 -21.14 16.88
C ARG A 146 -6.69 -20.42 15.64
N ARG A 147 -6.77 -19.08 15.69
CA ARG A 147 -7.23 -18.25 14.56
C ARG A 147 -6.24 -18.26 13.40
N LEU A 148 -4.94 -18.16 13.67
CA LEU A 148 -3.91 -18.26 12.65
C LEU A 148 -3.93 -19.64 11.97
N ALA A 149 -4.09 -20.72 12.73
CA ALA A 149 -4.22 -22.07 12.20
C ALA A 149 -5.48 -22.23 11.32
N GLU A 150 -6.62 -21.69 11.76
CA GLU A 150 -7.86 -21.66 10.97
C GLU A 150 -7.65 -20.91 9.66
N LEU A 151 -7.02 -19.74 9.70
CA LEU A 151 -6.75 -18.89 8.56
C LEU A 151 -5.79 -19.54 7.55
N ILE A 152 -4.73 -20.20 8.03
CA ILE A 152 -3.84 -21.01 7.20
C ILE A 152 -4.62 -22.11 6.49
N GLY A 153 -5.52 -22.78 7.21
CA GLY A 153 -6.43 -23.77 6.63
C GLY A 153 -7.31 -23.17 5.52
N GLN A 154 -7.87 -21.98 5.74
CA GLN A 154 -8.67 -21.25 4.75
C GLN A 154 -7.83 -20.87 3.52
N LEU A 155 -6.66 -20.25 3.70
CA LEU A 155 -5.73 -19.85 2.63
C LEU A 155 -5.32 -21.05 1.77
N ARG A 156 -4.94 -22.17 2.40
CA ARG A 156 -4.58 -23.41 1.70
C ARG A 156 -5.75 -24.01 0.93
N ARG A 157 -6.99 -23.95 1.46
CA ARG A 157 -8.20 -24.40 0.74
C ARG A 157 -8.47 -23.53 -0.49
N SER A 158 -8.42 -22.20 -0.35
CA SER A 158 -8.59 -21.26 -1.47
C SER A 158 -7.57 -21.51 -2.59
N ARG A 159 -6.32 -21.84 -2.24
CA ARG A 159 -5.28 -22.22 -3.20
C ARG A 159 -5.63 -23.48 -3.98
N ARG A 160 -6.15 -24.51 -3.30
CA ARG A 160 -6.55 -25.79 -3.94
C ARG A 160 -7.72 -25.61 -4.90
N THR A 161 -8.72 -24.81 -4.52
CA THR A 161 -9.90 -24.55 -5.37
C THR A 161 -9.58 -23.62 -6.55
N GLY A 162 -8.55 -22.79 -6.42
CA GLY A 162 -8.13 -21.83 -7.47
C GLY A 162 -7.49 -22.47 -8.71
N GLY A 163 -7.32 -23.80 -8.76
CA GLY A 163 -6.87 -24.49 -9.98
C GLY A 163 -5.50 -24.03 -10.48
N ALA A 164 -4.60 -23.60 -9.57
CA ALA A 164 -3.25 -23.14 -9.88
C ALA A 164 -2.33 -24.30 -10.32
N ALA A 165 -2.75 -25.03 -11.35
CA ALA A 165 -1.94 -26.00 -12.05
C ALA A 165 -0.97 -25.24 -12.97
N GLN A 166 0.30 -25.21 -12.57
CA GLN A 166 1.48 -25.08 -13.43
C GLN A 166 1.35 -24.14 -14.65
N ALA A 167 0.93 -22.89 -14.44
CA ALA A 167 1.18 -21.85 -15.44
C ALA A 167 2.70 -21.62 -15.44
N GLY A 168 3.42 -22.21 -16.41
CA GLY A 168 4.88 -22.37 -16.45
C GLY A 168 5.73 -21.10 -16.61
N GLY A 169 5.31 -19.98 -16.04
CA GLY A 169 6.14 -18.78 -15.90
C GLY A 169 6.82 -18.72 -14.53
N PRO A 170 8.00 -18.08 -14.42
CA PRO A 170 8.59 -17.77 -13.13
C PRO A 170 7.62 -16.87 -12.36
N LEU A 171 7.08 -17.40 -11.26
CA LEU A 171 6.30 -16.60 -10.32
C LEU A 171 7.25 -15.66 -9.57
N PRO A 172 6.83 -14.42 -9.29
CA PRO A 172 7.58 -13.56 -8.37
C PRO A 172 7.70 -14.27 -7.02
N ASP A 173 8.93 -14.35 -6.51
CA ASP A 173 9.21 -14.89 -5.18
C ASP A 173 8.88 -13.83 -4.12
N PHE A 174 7.79 -14.05 -3.40
CA PHE A 174 7.33 -13.23 -2.29
C PHE A 174 7.61 -13.91 -0.95
N ALA A 175 8.72 -14.64 -0.82
CA ALA A 175 9.16 -15.15 0.47
C ALA A 175 9.26 -14.02 1.51
N PRO A 176 8.79 -14.23 2.75
CA PRO A 176 8.90 -13.24 3.80
C PRO A 176 10.39 -12.99 4.09
N ARG A 177 10.81 -11.72 4.02
CA ARG A 177 12.18 -11.31 4.31
C ARG A 177 12.37 -10.85 5.77
N TRP A 178 11.46 -11.26 6.64
CA TRP A 178 11.57 -11.11 8.10
C TRP A 178 11.53 -12.51 8.74
N SER A 179 12.12 -12.67 9.92
CA SER A 179 12.13 -13.96 10.63
C SER A 179 11.46 -13.88 12.01
N PRO A 180 10.70 -14.92 12.41
CA PRO A 180 10.13 -14.99 13.75
C PRO A 180 11.22 -15.07 14.83
N GLU A 181 12.39 -15.62 14.53
CA GLU A 181 13.53 -15.65 15.44
C GLU A 181 14.07 -14.25 15.74
N ALA A 182 14.24 -13.40 14.72
CA ALA A 182 14.69 -12.02 14.91
C ALA A 182 13.66 -11.19 15.70
N ALA A 183 12.37 -11.44 15.49
CA ALA A 183 11.31 -10.82 16.28
C ALA A 183 11.35 -11.27 17.75
N ALA A 184 11.54 -12.57 18.02
CA ALA A 184 11.69 -13.08 19.38
C ALA A 184 12.95 -12.50 20.07
N GLU A 185 14.08 -12.44 19.36
CA GLU A 185 15.31 -11.85 19.87
C GLU A 185 15.14 -10.36 20.17
N LEU A 186 14.44 -9.61 19.31
CA LEU A 186 14.11 -8.21 19.55
C LEU A 186 13.29 -8.06 20.84
N HIS A 187 12.30 -8.93 21.07
CA HIS A 187 11.49 -8.90 22.29
C HIS A 187 12.33 -9.17 23.55
N ASP A 188 13.25 -10.13 23.50
CA ASP A 188 14.15 -10.43 24.62
C ASP A 188 15.14 -9.29 24.88
N ARG A 189 15.71 -8.69 23.81
CA ARG A 189 16.68 -7.59 23.90
C ARG A 189 16.11 -6.34 24.56
N GLU A 190 14.86 -6.02 24.26
CA GLU A 190 14.15 -4.87 24.84
C GLU A 190 13.75 -5.10 26.32
N GLY A 191 14.03 -6.28 26.88
CA GLY A 191 13.69 -6.61 28.27
C GLY A 191 12.24 -7.04 28.46
N ARG A 192 11.61 -7.57 27.40
CA ARG A 192 10.20 -8.00 27.38
C ARG A 192 9.21 -6.93 27.84
N PRO A 193 9.32 -5.69 27.32
CA PRO A 193 8.39 -4.65 27.70
C PRO A 193 6.99 -5.01 27.19
N PRO A 194 5.92 -4.51 27.83
CA PRO A 194 4.60 -4.60 27.26
C PRO A 194 4.63 -3.94 25.87
N VAL A 195 4.34 -4.73 24.83
CA VAL A 195 4.26 -4.23 23.47
C VAL A 195 2.97 -3.43 23.33
N GLY A 196 3.08 -2.14 23.62
CA GLY A 196 1.97 -1.18 23.60
C GLY A 196 2.04 -0.21 22.42
N LEU A 197 1.05 0.69 22.36
CA LEU A 197 0.93 1.76 21.37
C LEU A 197 2.19 2.62 21.26
N GLU A 198 2.70 3.12 22.40
CA GLU A 198 3.87 4.01 22.42
C GLU A 198 5.16 3.31 21.98
N TRP A 199 5.32 2.03 22.32
CA TRP A 199 6.45 1.22 21.85
C TRP A 199 6.44 1.13 20.32
N LEU A 200 5.28 0.85 19.72
CA LEU A 200 5.17 0.76 18.27
C LEU A 200 5.38 2.14 17.60
N ARG A 201 4.81 3.21 18.15
CA ARG A 201 5.05 4.59 17.67
C ARG A 201 6.52 4.97 17.70
N HIS A 202 7.23 4.59 18.77
CA HIS A 202 8.67 4.77 18.88
C HIS A 202 9.40 4.08 17.72
N HIS A 203 9.13 2.80 17.47
CA HIS A 203 9.78 2.05 16.38
C HIS A 203 9.43 2.59 14.99
N LEU A 204 8.20 3.02 14.75
CA LEU A 204 7.80 3.65 13.48
C LEU A 204 8.54 4.97 13.24
N ARG A 205 8.72 5.79 14.30
CA ARG A 205 9.52 7.02 14.23
C ARG A 205 10.98 6.71 13.95
N GLN A 206 11.57 5.75 14.67
CA GLN A 206 12.95 5.32 14.44
C GLN A 206 13.17 4.79 13.03
N PHE A 207 12.24 3.99 12.51
CA PHE A 207 12.28 3.51 11.13
C PHE A 207 12.32 4.68 10.14
N ARG A 208 11.44 5.67 10.29
CA ARG A 208 11.41 6.85 9.41
C ARG A 208 12.71 7.65 9.47
N LEU A 209 13.19 7.96 10.68
CA LEU A 209 14.40 8.75 10.89
C LEU A 209 15.65 8.06 10.33
N ARG A 210 15.76 6.73 10.53
CA ARG A 210 16.89 5.93 10.02
C ARG A 210 16.86 5.80 8.50
N THR A 211 15.68 5.65 7.89
CA THR A 211 15.57 5.30 6.47
C THR A 211 15.57 6.52 5.54
N GLY A 212 15.12 7.70 6.01
CA GLY A 212 15.06 8.93 5.22
C GLY A 212 16.35 9.24 4.43
N PRO A 213 17.50 9.37 5.09
CA PRO A 213 18.78 9.64 4.41
C PRO A 213 19.24 8.52 3.46
N LEU A 214 18.86 7.26 3.74
CA LEU A 214 19.28 6.10 2.95
C LEU A 214 18.56 6.01 1.60
N ILE A 215 17.30 6.44 1.55
CA ILE A 215 16.47 6.39 0.33
C ILE A 215 17.13 7.18 -0.80
N SER A 216 17.55 8.41 -0.54
CA SER A 216 18.18 9.26 -1.57
C SER A 216 19.46 8.64 -2.10
N ARG A 217 20.31 8.08 -1.22
CA ARG A 217 21.56 7.42 -1.61
C ARG A 217 21.33 6.21 -2.51
N VAL A 218 20.32 5.38 -2.20
CA VAL A 218 19.96 4.23 -3.04
C VAL A 218 19.40 4.67 -4.39
N ARG A 219 18.52 5.68 -4.41
CA ARG A 219 17.87 6.18 -5.64
C ARG A 219 18.84 6.89 -6.57
N GLU A 220 19.78 7.65 -6.01
CA GLU A 220 20.81 8.39 -6.75
C GLU A 220 22.02 7.52 -7.12
N ARG A 221 22.01 6.24 -6.75
CA ARG A 221 23.12 5.29 -6.98
C ARG A 221 24.45 5.82 -6.43
N ALA A 222 24.42 6.35 -5.22
CA ALA A 222 25.63 6.78 -4.51
C ALA A 222 26.67 5.63 -4.43
N PRO A 223 27.97 5.92 -4.26
CA PRO A 223 29.01 4.89 -4.21
C PRO A 223 28.77 3.78 -3.17
N ASP A 224 28.04 4.08 -2.09
CA ASP A 224 27.66 3.17 -1.01
C ASP A 224 26.19 2.70 -1.07
N ALA A 225 25.52 2.83 -2.24
CA ALA A 225 24.11 2.47 -2.40
C ALA A 225 23.82 1.00 -2.03
N ALA A 226 24.77 0.09 -2.27
CA ALA A 226 24.60 -1.32 -1.89
C ALA A 226 24.55 -1.51 -0.35
N GLU A 227 25.39 -0.78 0.40
CA GLU A 227 25.37 -0.79 1.85
C GLU A 227 24.09 -0.16 2.40
N CYS A 228 23.72 1.01 1.86
CA CYS A 228 22.46 1.68 2.19
C CYS A 228 21.25 0.77 1.94
N ARG A 229 21.25 0.01 0.83
CA ARG A 229 20.18 -0.96 0.52
C ARG A 229 20.11 -2.09 1.55
N ARG A 230 21.25 -2.63 2.00
CA ARG A 230 21.28 -3.61 3.10
C ARG A 230 20.72 -3.02 4.39
N SER A 231 21.08 -1.78 4.74
CA SER A 231 20.54 -1.11 5.92
C SER A 231 19.03 -0.85 5.83
N LEU A 232 18.51 -0.56 4.63
CA LEU A 232 17.06 -0.47 4.39
C LEU A 232 16.37 -1.83 4.55
N GLU A 233 16.99 -2.90 4.04
CA GLU A 233 16.50 -4.28 4.16
C GLU A 233 16.41 -4.70 5.64
N GLU A 234 17.46 -4.45 6.42
CA GLU A 234 17.46 -4.66 7.88
C GLU A 234 16.36 -3.84 8.58
N ALA A 235 16.23 -2.56 8.24
CA ALA A 235 15.23 -1.68 8.83
C ALA A 235 13.80 -2.17 8.50
N ARG A 236 13.57 -2.66 7.28
CA ARG A 236 12.28 -3.24 6.86
C ARG A 236 11.98 -4.54 7.60
N GLY A 237 12.97 -5.42 7.76
CA GLY A 237 12.85 -6.65 8.56
C GLY A 237 12.55 -6.34 10.03
N ALA A 238 13.22 -5.35 10.62
CA ALA A 238 12.94 -4.86 11.96
C ALA A 238 11.52 -4.28 12.08
N LEU A 239 11.08 -3.47 11.12
CA LEU A 239 9.69 -2.98 11.06
C LEU A 239 8.72 -4.16 11.08
N ALA A 240 8.81 -5.11 10.14
CA ALA A 240 7.94 -6.28 10.08
C ALA A 240 7.95 -7.09 11.39
N SER A 241 9.10 -7.21 12.04
CA SER A 241 9.25 -7.87 13.34
C SER A 241 8.50 -7.11 14.44
N CYS A 242 8.58 -5.79 14.48
CA CYS A 242 7.81 -4.97 15.42
C CYS A 242 6.29 -5.12 15.22
N LEU A 243 5.85 -5.19 13.96
CA LEU A 243 4.45 -5.41 13.62
C LEU A 243 3.97 -6.80 14.05
N ALA A 244 4.80 -7.82 13.85
CA ALA A 244 4.53 -9.18 14.29
C ALA A 244 4.45 -9.28 15.83
N LEU A 245 5.37 -8.64 16.55
CA LEU A 245 5.34 -8.55 18.01
C LEU A 245 4.09 -7.84 18.52
N ALA A 246 3.71 -6.72 17.90
CA ALA A 246 2.49 -5.98 18.25
C ALA A 246 1.21 -6.83 18.10
N LEU A 247 1.22 -7.82 17.21
CA LEU A 247 0.13 -8.76 17.07
C LEU A 247 0.18 -9.88 18.12
N VAL A 248 1.36 -10.47 18.34
CA VAL A 248 1.52 -11.70 19.13
C VAL A 248 1.63 -11.44 20.64
N VAL A 249 2.38 -10.41 21.03
CA VAL A 249 2.60 -10.02 22.42
C VAL A 249 1.54 -9.02 22.80
N ARG A 250 0.50 -9.48 23.51
CA ARG A 250 -0.56 -8.60 24.01
C ARG A 250 -0.60 -8.66 25.52
N ALA A 251 -0.48 -7.50 26.17
CA ALA A 251 -0.73 -7.42 27.60
C ALA A 251 -2.22 -7.72 27.88
N PRO A 252 -2.54 -8.53 28.91
CA PRO A 252 -3.91 -8.77 29.31
C PRO A 252 -4.67 -7.45 29.54
N GLY A 253 -5.86 -7.33 28.96
CA GLY A 253 -6.71 -6.15 29.12
C GLY A 253 -6.28 -4.90 28.33
N GLN A 254 -5.16 -4.91 27.61
CA GLN A 254 -4.82 -3.80 26.72
C GLN A 254 -5.52 -3.93 25.37
N ALA A 255 -5.97 -2.80 24.82
CA ALA A 255 -6.38 -2.71 23.42
C ALA A 255 -5.24 -3.17 22.52
N SER A 256 -5.57 -3.73 21.34
CA SER A 256 -4.50 -4.21 20.47
C SER A 256 -3.67 -3.01 19.98
N PRO A 257 -2.33 -3.05 20.11
CA PRO A 257 -1.49 -1.98 19.59
C PRO A 257 -1.56 -1.87 18.07
N VAL A 258 -2.18 -2.82 17.36
CA VAL A 258 -2.50 -2.67 15.93
C VAL A 258 -3.45 -1.48 15.68
N GLU A 259 -4.25 -1.07 16.68
CA GLU A 259 -5.05 0.16 16.62
C GLU A 259 -4.18 1.41 16.44
N ALA A 260 -2.90 1.38 16.85
CA ALA A 260 -1.92 2.43 16.60
C ALA A 260 -1.80 2.84 15.13
N TRP A 261 -2.02 1.90 14.23
CA TRP A 261 -1.84 2.09 12.80
C TRP A 261 -2.96 2.92 12.18
N LEU A 262 -4.07 3.03 12.91
CA LEU A 262 -5.19 3.88 12.57
C LEU A 262 -5.00 5.28 13.15
N LEU A 263 -3.99 5.48 14.00
CA LEU A 263 -3.68 6.75 14.65
C LEU A 263 -2.52 7.45 13.93
N PRO A 264 -2.59 8.78 13.71
CA PRO A 264 -1.43 9.56 13.30
C PRO A 264 -0.23 9.39 14.24
N LEU A 265 0.99 9.58 13.72
CA LEU A 265 2.23 9.59 14.52
C LEU A 265 2.47 10.92 15.26
N PHE A 266 1.44 11.75 15.44
CA PHE A 266 1.62 13.04 16.09
C PHE A 266 2.19 12.85 17.49
N ASP A 267 3.31 13.51 17.73
CA ASP A 267 3.76 13.80 19.07
C ASP A 267 2.82 14.86 19.61
N GLY A 268 1.88 14.45 20.47
CA GLY A 268 1.16 15.39 21.33
C GLY A 268 2.07 16.08 22.36
N ASP A 269 3.38 15.87 22.26
CA ASP A 269 4.41 16.28 23.21
C ASP A 269 5.37 17.34 22.62
N GLU A 270 4.99 18.01 21.53
CA GLU A 270 5.49 19.38 21.31
C GLU A 270 4.83 20.29 22.36
N GLY A 271 5.27 20.11 23.62
CA GLY A 271 5.15 21.12 24.64
C GLY A 271 5.60 22.45 24.05
N PRO A 272 4.91 23.55 24.38
CA PRO A 272 5.16 24.84 23.77
C PRO A 272 6.64 25.13 23.90
N LEU A 273 7.32 25.31 22.76
CA LEU A 273 8.63 25.94 22.71
C LEU A 273 8.53 27.17 23.60
N GLY A 274 9.13 27.05 24.79
CA GLY A 274 9.03 28.02 25.84
C GLY A 274 9.48 29.35 25.28
N GLY A 275 8.52 30.25 25.09
CA GLY A 275 8.75 31.68 25.12
C GLY A 275 9.22 32.05 26.52
N GLY A 276 10.45 31.68 26.86
CA GLY A 276 11.17 32.16 28.03
C GLY A 276 11.80 33.51 27.72
N GLY A 277 10.97 34.46 27.29
CA GLY A 277 11.34 35.86 27.15
C GLY A 277 10.81 36.65 28.33
N GLY A 278 11.72 37.00 29.26
CA GLY A 278 11.63 38.20 30.08
C GLY A 278 11.01 38.08 31.47
N GLY A 279 11.77 38.51 32.48
CA GLY A 279 11.18 39.07 33.70
C GLY A 279 11.89 38.75 35.01
N GLU A 280 13.15 39.18 35.15
CA GLU A 280 13.66 39.52 36.48
C GLU A 280 12.75 40.61 37.08
N GLY A 281 12.03 40.27 38.14
CA GLY A 281 11.14 41.18 38.85
C GLY A 281 10.99 40.73 40.28
N ALA A 282 11.87 41.26 41.13
CA ALA A 282 11.87 41.07 42.57
C ALA A 282 10.55 41.52 43.21
N GLY A 283 10.13 40.79 44.26
CA GLY A 283 9.47 41.43 45.40
C GLY A 283 8.17 40.80 45.91
N SER A 284 8.27 40.31 47.15
CA SER A 284 7.36 40.67 48.26
C SER A 284 6.10 39.84 48.52
N ARG A 285 6.24 39.00 49.58
CA ARG A 285 5.37 38.85 50.78
C ARG A 285 3.84 38.94 50.68
N GLY A 286 3.22 37.91 51.28
CA GLY A 286 1.86 37.90 51.85
C GLY A 286 1.07 36.70 51.30
N GLY A 287 0.52 35.76 52.06
CA GLY A 287 0.09 35.78 53.45
C GLY A 287 -1.41 35.43 53.50
N GLY A 288 -1.73 34.18 53.84
CA GLY A 288 -2.94 33.77 54.57
C GLY A 288 -4.32 33.82 53.89
N GLY A 289 -4.97 32.67 53.85
CA GLY A 289 -6.21 32.47 54.61
C GLY A 289 -7.58 32.54 53.91
N ASN A 290 -8.23 31.38 53.90
CA ASN A 290 -9.64 31.11 54.22
C ASN A 290 -10.82 31.50 53.28
N GLY A 291 -11.80 30.58 53.25
CA GLY A 291 -13.19 30.73 52.79
C GLY A 291 -13.41 30.08 51.41
N GLY A 292 -14.16 29.00 51.21
CA GLY A 292 -15.42 28.60 51.85
C GLY A 292 -16.60 29.15 51.07
N ASN A 293 -17.16 28.39 50.12
CA ASN A 293 -18.61 28.12 50.04
C ASN A 293 -19.05 27.32 48.80
N SER A 294 -19.95 26.40 49.12
CA SER A 294 -20.88 25.64 48.28
C SER A 294 -22.03 26.48 47.72
N SER A 295 -22.49 26.17 46.51
CA SER A 295 -23.91 26.04 46.09
C SER A 295 -23.94 25.79 44.56
N THR A 296 -24.39 24.66 44.03
CA THR A 296 -25.77 24.15 43.78
C THR A 296 -26.76 25.11 43.10
N ALA A 297 -27.12 24.69 41.87
CA ALA A 297 -28.45 24.68 41.24
C ALA A 297 -28.91 25.83 40.31
N GLY A 298 -29.56 25.41 39.20
CA GLY A 298 -30.47 26.21 38.36
C GLY A 298 -30.02 26.35 36.90
N SER A 299 -30.33 25.43 35.98
CA SER A 299 -31.61 25.19 35.26
C SER A 299 -31.92 26.16 34.09
N ALA A 300 -32.01 25.54 32.91
CA ALA A 300 -32.65 25.87 31.62
C ALA A 300 -33.23 27.27 31.30
N ALA A 301 -32.94 27.79 30.09
CA ALA A 301 -33.91 27.89 28.97
C ALA A 301 -33.35 28.62 27.72
N VAL A 302 -33.54 27.97 26.56
CA VAL A 302 -33.98 28.45 25.22
C VAL A 302 -33.82 29.94 24.86
N ALA A 303 -33.11 30.22 23.75
CA ALA A 303 -33.54 31.16 22.70
C ALA A 303 -32.69 31.02 21.41
N SER A 304 -33.37 31.08 20.27
CA SER A 304 -32.87 30.92 18.90
C SER A 304 -32.26 32.20 18.31
N ALA A 305 -31.13 32.04 17.58
CA ALA A 305 -30.67 32.72 16.32
C ALA A 305 -30.67 34.29 16.22
N PRO A 306 -30.02 34.93 15.21
CA PRO A 306 -29.26 34.40 14.07
C PRO A 306 -27.88 35.07 13.81
N ALA A 307 -27.17 34.49 12.82
CA ALA A 307 -26.27 35.12 11.83
C ALA A 307 -25.26 36.19 12.29
N ASP A 308 -23.97 35.83 12.21
CA ASP A 308 -22.96 36.62 11.49
C ASP A 308 -21.67 35.80 11.33
N GLY A 309 -21.28 35.54 10.07
CA GLY A 309 -20.04 34.87 9.74
C GLY A 309 -19.01 35.88 9.23
N PRO A 310 -17.76 35.90 9.75
CA PRO A 310 -16.69 36.63 9.11
C PRO A 310 -15.85 35.73 8.20
N ALA A 311 -15.87 36.15 6.93
CA ALA A 311 -14.81 36.14 5.92
C ALA A 311 -13.59 35.20 6.12
N ALA A 312 -13.43 34.32 5.13
CA ALA A 312 -12.21 33.57 4.85
C ALA A 312 -11.02 34.52 4.59
N ALA A 313 -9.93 34.30 5.32
CA ALA A 313 -8.63 34.89 5.03
C ALA A 313 -7.90 34.11 3.92
N PRO A 314 -7.18 34.77 3.01
CA PRO A 314 -6.53 34.14 1.87
C PRO A 314 -5.22 33.44 2.24
N ALA A 315 -4.94 32.33 1.53
CA ALA A 315 -3.68 31.60 1.57
C ALA A 315 -2.50 32.48 1.09
N PRO A 316 -1.30 32.38 1.70
CA PRO A 316 -0.13 33.08 1.21
C PRO A 316 0.44 32.41 -0.05
N ALA A 317 0.69 33.26 -1.04
CA ALA A 317 1.30 32.96 -2.32
C ALA A 317 2.75 32.45 -2.19
N ALA A 318 3.08 31.48 -3.05
CA ALA A 318 4.45 31.04 -3.29
C ALA A 318 5.29 32.18 -3.89
N ALA A 319 6.34 32.58 -3.17
CA ALA A 319 7.36 33.49 -3.67
C ALA A 319 8.50 32.69 -4.30
N ALA A 320 8.66 32.88 -5.62
CA ALA A 320 9.84 32.50 -6.37
C ALA A 320 10.97 33.52 -6.13
N ALA A 321 12.20 33.02 -5.95
CA ALA A 321 13.44 33.76 -6.16
C ALA A 321 14.43 32.77 -6.79
N ALA A 322 14.69 32.88 -8.10
CA ALA A 322 15.72 33.71 -8.72
C ALA A 322 17.03 32.94 -8.88
N ALA A 323 17.34 32.64 -10.15
CA ALA A 323 18.60 32.11 -10.65
C ALA A 323 19.75 33.11 -10.48
N PRO A 324 20.99 32.69 -10.83
CA PRO A 324 21.57 33.38 -11.96
C PRO A 324 22.09 32.49 -13.09
N GLU A 325 21.98 33.14 -14.24
CA GLU A 325 22.40 32.88 -15.60
C GLU A 325 23.75 32.18 -15.82
N GLY A 326 23.74 31.23 -16.76
CA GLY A 326 24.92 30.68 -17.44
C GLY A 326 24.59 30.39 -18.90
N ARG A 327 24.71 31.44 -19.73
CA ARG A 327 24.37 31.53 -21.15
C ARG A 327 25.32 30.69 -22.03
N SER A 328 24.81 29.80 -22.87
CA SER A 328 25.49 29.45 -24.13
C SER A 328 24.51 29.10 -25.26
N LYS A 329 24.84 29.62 -26.44
CA LYS A 329 24.02 29.72 -27.66
C LYS A 329 24.29 28.59 -28.66
N ARG A 330 23.37 28.47 -29.62
CA ARG A 330 23.39 27.77 -30.94
C ARG A 330 22.75 26.37 -30.87
N GLY A 331 21.90 25.94 -31.79
CA GLY A 331 21.59 26.47 -33.12
C GLY A 331 20.25 25.95 -33.66
N THR A 332 19.84 26.64 -34.70
CA THR A 332 18.64 26.53 -35.54
C THR A 332 18.56 25.22 -36.32
N GLY A 333 17.37 24.62 -36.41
CA GLY A 333 17.06 23.55 -37.37
C GLY A 333 15.56 23.50 -37.64
N SER A 334 15.18 23.68 -38.90
CA SER A 334 13.83 23.98 -39.39
C SER A 334 13.24 22.79 -40.17
N GLY A 335 11.98 22.42 -39.88
CA GLY A 335 11.01 21.73 -40.76
C GLY A 335 11.20 20.22 -41.03
N PRO A 336 10.21 19.52 -41.67
CA PRO A 336 8.94 20.02 -42.23
C PRO A 336 7.66 19.25 -41.82
N ARG A 337 6.53 19.85 -42.23
CA ARG A 337 5.12 19.42 -42.15
C ARG A 337 4.75 18.31 -43.14
N GLY A 338 3.75 17.50 -42.76
CA GLY A 338 2.88 16.66 -43.61
C GLY A 338 2.29 15.53 -42.75
N GLN A 339 1.04 15.06 -42.83
CA GLN A 339 -0.08 15.22 -43.75
C GLN A 339 -1.40 15.11 -42.96
N ARG A 340 -2.40 15.83 -43.43
CA ARG A 340 -3.75 15.91 -42.85
C ARG A 340 -4.68 14.96 -43.62
N GLY A 341 -5.00 13.81 -43.01
CA GLY A 341 -5.97 12.85 -43.55
C GLY A 341 -7.41 13.28 -43.27
N LYS A 342 -8.18 13.54 -44.31
CA LYS A 342 -9.65 13.70 -44.27
C LYS A 342 -10.30 12.33 -44.09
N ARG A 343 -11.08 12.11 -43.04
CA ARG A 343 -12.07 11.02 -43.00
C ARG A 343 -13.47 11.61 -42.88
N SER A 344 -14.25 11.38 -43.93
CA SER A 344 -15.72 11.42 -43.90
C SER A 344 -16.20 10.24 -43.07
N GLN A 345 -17.02 10.49 -42.05
CA GLN A 345 -17.81 9.46 -41.39
C GLN A 345 -19.29 9.78 -41.65
N LYS A 346 -19.85 9.08 -42.63
CA LYS A 346 -21.28 9.05 -42.95
C LYS A 346 -21.88 7.87 -42.19
N GLY A 347 -23.03 8.10 -41.58
CA GLY A 347 -23.61 7.27 -40.53
C GLY A 347 -23.97 5.84 -40.90
N GLY A 348 -24.13 5.04 -39.85
CA GLY A 348 -24.75 3.72 -39.86
C GLY A 348 -25.29 3.44 -38.47
N ALA A 349 -26.60 3.65 -38.30
CA ALA A 349 -27.33 3.28 -37.10
C ALA A 349 -27.39 1.75 -37.00
N GLY A 350 -26.86 1.20 -35.91
CA GLY A 350 -26.95 -0.22 -35.57
C GLY A 350 -27.10 -0.36 -34.07
N ARG A 351 -28.35 -0.45 -33.61
CA ARG A 351 -28.71 -0.84 -32.25
C ARG A 351 -28.16 -2.25 -31.96
N GLN A 352 -27.26 -2.38 -30.99
CA GLN A 352 -27.12 -3.60 -30.19
C GLN A 352 -26.98 -3.19 -28.73
N GLY A 353 -27.90 -3.70 -27.90
CA GLY A 353 -27.94 -3.44 -26.47
C GLY A 353 -26.77 -4.11 -25.77
N GLY A 354 -25.80 -3.30 -25.34
CA GLY A 354 -24.83 -3.70 -24.33
C GLY A 354 -25.45 -3.47 -22.95
N ALA A 355 -25.57 -4.52 -22.16
CA ALA A 355 -25.92 -4.43 -20.75
C ALA A 355 -24.94 -3.49 -20.03
N ALA A 356 -25.49 -2.51 -19.31
CA ALA A 356 -24.70 -1.60 -18.49
C ALA A 356 -23.88 -2.41 -17.46
N PRO A 357 -22.60 -2.09 -17.22
CA PRO A 357 -21.87 -2.70 -16.11
C PRO A 357 -22.56 -2.33 -14.80
N ALA A 358 -22.76 -3.34 -13.96
CA ALA A 358 -23.35 -3.23 -12.64
C ALA A 358 -22.69 -2.08 -11.85
N ALA A 359 -23.54 -1.29 -11.17
CA ALA A 359 -23.14 -0.19 -10.32
C ALA A 359 -22.00 -0.61 -9.38
N ALA A 360 -20.94 0.21 -9.33
CA ALA A 360 -19.84 0.04 -8.41
C ALA A 360 -20.39 -0.03 -6.96
N PRO A 361 -19.89 -0.95 -6.11
CA PRO A 361 -20.28 -0.97 -4.70
C PRO A 361 -19.85 0.34 -4.04
N ALA A 362 -20.78 0.92 -3.27
CA ALA A 362 -20.58 2.17 -2.55
C ALA A 362 -19.32 2.10 -1.68
N ALA A 363 -18.34 2.96 -1.96
CA ALA A 363 -17.12 3.09 -1.20
C ALA A 363 -17.42 3.72 0.18
N ALA A 364 -17.45 2.94 1.27
CA ALA A 364 -17.26 3.46 2.64
C ALA A 364 -17.04 2.38 3.74
N PRO A 365 -15.98 1.54 3.72
CA PRO A 365 -15.68 0.69 4.87
C PRO A 365 -14.94 1.44 6.00
N ALA A 366 -14.07 2.41 5.70
CA ALA A 366 -13.28 3.11 6.72
C ALA A 366 -14.15 4.03 7.61
N HIS A 367 -15.13 4.72 7.03
CA HIS A 367 -16.08 5.55 7.79
C HIS A 367 -17.03 4.71 8.64
N ALA A 368 -17.44 3.53 8.16
CA ALA A 368 -18.34 2.63 8.89
C ALA A 368 -17.68 2.06 10.15
N VAL A 369 -16.37 1.79 10.14
CA VAL A 369 -15.64 1.28 11.31
C VAL A 369 -15.48 2.35 12.38
N ALA A 370 -15.13 3.59 12.00
CA ALA A 370 -15.03 4.71 12.94
C ALA A 370 -16.40 5.14 13.48
N ALA A 371 -17.44 5.16 12.64
CA ALA A 371 -18.81 5.48 13.03
C ALA A 371 -19.43 4.39 13.93
N ALA A 372 -19.18 3.10 13.66
CA ALA A 372 -19.62 2.01 14.54
C ALA A 372 -18.90 2.01 15.89
N ALA A 373 -17.62 2.38 15.93
CA ALA A 373 -16.87 2.54 17.19
C ALA A 373 -17.38 3.74 18.01
N ALA A 374 -17.73 4.85 17.35
CA ALA A 374 -18.33 6.02 18.00
C ALA A 374 -19.78 5.77 18.48
N ALA A 375 -20.54 4.95 17.76
CA ALA A 375 -21.94 4.62 18.10
C ALA A 375 -22.07 3.57 19.22
N ALA A 376 -21.04 2.75 19.44
CA ALA A 376 -21.04 1.68 20.44
C ALA A 376 -20.61 2.12 21.84
N ALA A 377 -20.51 3.41 22.13
CA ALA A 377 -20.17 3.94 23.45
C ALA A 377 -21.44 4.24 24.27
N PRO A 378 -21.96 3.29 25.08
CA PRO A 378 -22.95 3.63 26.10
C PRO A 378 -22.27 4.54 27.14
N GLY A 379 -22.98 5.59 27.55
CA GLY A 379 -22.43 6.72 28.29
C GLY A 379 -21.57 6.38 29.51
N GLY A 380 -20.54 7.20 29.73
CA GLY A 380 -19.83 7.30 31.01
C GLY A 380 -18.49 6.58 31.09
N GLY A 381 -17.52 6.96 30.24
CA GLY A 381 -16.13 6.55 30.40
C GLY A 381 -15.28 6.85 29.16
N GLY A 382 -14.78 8.09 29.04
CA GLY A 382 -13.95 8.56 27.92
C GLY A 382 -12.55 7.95 27.83
N GLY A 383 -12.41 6.63 27.97
CA GLY A 383 -11.11 6.02 28.29
C GLY A 383 -10.26 5.51 27.13
N ALA A 384 -10.83 5.10 26.00
CA ALA A 384 -10.05 4.33 25.01
C ALA A 384 -10.38 4.57 23.53
N TRP A 385 -11.63 4.92 23.18
CA TRP A 385 -12.07 4.99 21.78
C TRP A 385 -12.03 6.41 21.19
N GLU A 386 -12.03 7.45 22.03
CA GLU A 386 -11.97 8.85 21.63
C GLU A 386 -10.73 9.20 20.76
N PRO A 387 -9.52 8.68 21.05
CA PRO A 387 -8.35 8.88 20.19
C PRO A 387 -8.52 8.28 18.78
N LEU A 388 -9.22 7.16 18.64
CA LEU A 388 -9.46 6.50 17.36
C LEU A 388 -10.44 7.29 16.48
N ALA A 389 -11.50 7.82 17.07
CA ALA A 389 -12.45 8.67 16.36
C ALA A 389 -11.78 9.96 15.87
N LEU A 390 -10.98 10.61 16.74
CA LEU A 390 -10.24 11.82 16.39
C LEU A 390 -9.20 11.55 15.29
N ALA A 391 -8.48 10.43 15.37
CA ALA A 391 -7.55 10.01 14.34
C ALA A 391 -8.23 9.73 13.00
N ALA A 392 -9.35 9.00 13.00
CA ALA A 392 -10.11 8.75 11.78
C ALA A 392 -10.60 10.05 11.15
N ALA A 393 -11.06 11.02 11.97
CA ALA A 393 -11.41 12.35 11.51
C ALA A 393 -10.21 13.07 10.87
N HIS A 394 -9.03 13.07 11.51
CA HIS A 394 -7.82 13.66 10.94
C HIS A 394 -7.37 12.97 9.65
N MET A 395 -7.41 11.64 9.58
CA MET A 395 -7.04 10.92 8.34
C MET A 395 -7.99 11.26 7.19
N SER A 396 -9.28 11.50 7.48
CA SER A 396 -10.25 11.93 6.47
C SER A 396 -10.03 13.35 5.95
N GLN A 397 -9.25 14.17 6.66
CA GLN A 397 -8.90 15.52 6.22
C GLN A 397 -7.71 15.54 5.25
N VAL A 398 -6.95 14.45 5.14
CA VAL A 398 -5.81 14.37 4.21
C VAL A 398 -6.34 14.24 2.78
N PRO A 399 -6.05 15.19 1.88
CA PRO A 399 -6.52 15.12 0.51
C PRO A 399 -6.04 13.84 -0.18
N MET A 400 -6.91 13.19 -0.96
CA MET A 400 -6.56 11.95 -1.66
C MET A 400 -5.33 12.09 -2.56
N GLN A 401 -5.11 13.29 -3.10
CA GLN A 401 -3.95 13.64 -3.93
C GLN A 401 -2.61 13.46 -3.20
N HIS A 402 -2.59 13.64 -1.87
CA HIS A 402 -1.38 13.38 -1.08
C HIS A 402 -1.01 11.89 -1.11
N TRP A 403 -2.01 11.02 -0.96
CA TRP A 403 -1.81 9.56 -0.98
C TRP A 403 -1.45 9.06 -2.38
N GLU A 404 -2.11 9.59 -3.41
CA GLU A 404 -1.75 9.32 -4.81
C GLU A 404 -0.31 9.74 -5.11
N TRP A 405 0.09 10.95 -4.68
CA TRP A 405 1.47 11.42 -4.80
C TRP A 405 2.45 10.52 -4.05
N ALA A 406 2.13 10.12 -2.81
CA ALA A 406 2.99 9.26 -2.02
C ALA A 406 3.15 7.87 -2.67
N VAL A 407 2.12 7.33 -3.31
CA VAL A 407 2.20 6.06 -4.05
C VAL A 407 3.07 6.24 -5.29
N GLN A 408 2.87 7.32 -6.04
CA GLN A 408 3.60 7.60 -7.28
C GLN A 408 5.07 7.97 -7.06
N THR A 409 5.40 8.67 -5.97
CA THR A 409 6.75 9.22 -5.75
C THR A 409 7.52 8.50 -4.65
N GLY A 410 6.83 8.06 -3.60
CA GLY A 410 7.38 7.32 -2.48
C GLY A 410 7.46 5.83 -2.77
N MET A 411 6.33 5.18 -3.06
CA MET A 411 6.27 3.72 -3.22
C MET A 411 6.74 3.24 -4.59
N ARG A 412 6.31 3.88 -5.69
CA ARG A 412 6.68 3.55 -7.09
C ARG A 412 6.55 2.05 -7.40
N PRO A 413 5.35 1.44 -7.30
CA PRO A 413 5.19 0.03 -7.62
C PRO A 413 5.44 -0.22 -9.10
N GLU A 414 6.13 -1.31 -9.42
CA GLU A 414 6.24 -1.80 -10.80
C GLU A 414 4.89 -2.42 -11.24
N PRO A 415 4.57 -2.48 -12.55
CA PRO A 415 3.25 -2.98 -13.00
C PRO A 415 2.88 -4.37 -12.47
N GLY A 416 3.82 -5.33 -12.48
CA GLY A 416 3.60 -6.67 -11.93
C GLY A 416 3.43 -6.67 -10.41
N GLN A 417 4.13 -5.78 -9.72
CA GLN A 417 4.00 -5.59 -8.28
C GLN A 417 2.67 -4.90 -7.91
N GLU A 418 2.22 -3.93 -8.70
CA GLU A 418 0.92 -3.28 -8.54
C GLU A 418 -0.23 -4.29 -8.61
N LEU A 419 -0.13 -5.25 -9.53
CA LEU A 419 -1.06 -6.38 -9.64
C LEU A 419 -1.05 -7.23 -8.37
N ALA A 420 0.12 -7.54 -7.82
CA ALA A 420 0.26 -8.29 -6.56
C ALA A 420 -0.31 -7.52 -5.36
N ILE A 421 -0.03 -6.23 -5.23
CA ILE A 421 -0.58 -5.36 -4.18
C ILE A 421 -2.11 -5.32 -4.30
N THR A 422 -2.64 -5.24 -5.52
CA THR A 422 -4.09 -5.23 -5.76
C THR A 422 -4.74 -6.54 -5.37
N ALA A 423 -4.13 -7.67 -5.74
CA ALA A 423 -4.59 -8.99 -5.33
C ALA A 423 -4.60 -9.13 -3.80
N LEU A 424 -3.57 -8.62 -3.12
CA LEU A 424 -3.49 -8.58 -1.65
C LEU A 424 -4.63 -7.74 -1.05
N LEU A 425 -4.86 -6.53 -1.57
CA LEU A 425 -5.91 -5.62 -1.08
C LEU A 425 -7.32 -6.16 -1.35
N GLN A 426 -7.56 -6.80 -2.49
CA GLN A 426 -8.84 -7.46 -2.79
C GLN A 426 -9.10 -8.64 -1.84
N SER A 427 -8.07 -9.45 -1.55
CA SER A 427 -8.15 -10.53 -0.56
C SER A 427 -8.47 -9.97 0.84
N TRP A 428 -7.82 -8.87 1.21
CA TRP A 428 -8.07 -8.18 2.47
C TRP A 428 -9.53 -7.73 2.56
N HIS A 429 -10.06 -7.05 1.55
CA HIS A 429 -11.45 -6.56 1.52
C HIS A 429 -12.48 -7.66 1.60
N CYS A 430 -12.36 -8.70 0.77
CA CYS A 430 -13.31 -9.82 0.78
C CYS A 430 -13.46 -10.43 2.19
N ARG A 431 -12.33 -10.58 2.90
CA ARG A 431 -12.34 -11.06 4.29
C ARG A 431 -12.88 -10.01 5.26
N ASN A 432 -12.48 -8.77 5.07
CA ASN A 432 -12.85 -7.68 5.93
C ASN A 432 -14.34 -7.36 5.89
N ASP A 433 -14.97 -7.45 4.73
CA ASP A 433 -16.42 -7.27 4.54
C ASP A 433 -17.20 -8.33 5.31
N THR A 434 -16.73 -9.58 5.27
CA THR A 434 -17.33 -10.68 6.04
C THR A 434 -17.24 -10.41 7.55
N ILE A 435 -16.05 -10.02 8.03
CA ILE A 435 -15.81 -9.73 9.46
C ILE A 435 -16.63 -8.51 9.91
N THR A 436 -16.66 -7.45 9.11
CA THR A 436 -17.37 -6.19 9.42
C THR A 436 -18.87 -6.41 9.43
N SER A 437 -19.41 -7.19 8.49
CA SER A 437 -20.82 -7.56 8.45
C SER A 437 -21.22 -8.37 9.68
N HIS A 438 -20.39 -9.35 10.08
CA HIS A 438 -20.61 -10.11 11.30
C HIS A 438 -20.57 -9.21 12.55
N ARG A 439 -19.61 -8.28 12.61
CA ARG A 439 -19.50 -7.31 13.70
C ARG A 439 -20.74 -6.41 13.80
N ALA A 440 -21.24 -5.93 12.66
CA ALA A 440 -22.47 -5.13 12.61
C ALA A 440 -23.69 -5.92 13.10
N ALA A 441 -23.81 -7.20 12.73
CA ALA A 441 -24.89 -8.06 13.21
C ALA A 441 -24.83 -8.30 14.73
N LEU A 442 -23.63 -8.50 15.29
CA LEU A 442 -23.44 -8.64 16.74
C LEU A 442 -23.80 -7.35 17.50
N LEU A 443 -23.38 -6.19 16.99
CA LEU A 443 -23.73 -4.89 17.57
C LEU A 443 -25.24 -4.63 17.52
N ALA A 444 -25.90 -4.96 16.41
CA ALA A 444 -27.36 -4.86 16.30
C ALA A 444 -28.08 -5.79 17.30
N SER A 445 -27.57 -7.01 17.48
CA SER A 445 -28.11 -7.98 18.45
C SER A 445 -27.95 -7.50 19.89
N LEU A 446 -26.79 -6.92 20.23
CA LEU A 446 -26.55 -6.29 21.54
C LEU A 446 -27.55 -5.15 21.80
N GLY A 447 -27.76 -4.28 20.80
CA GLY A 447 -28.72 -3.18 20.92
C GLY A 447 -30.18 -3.62 21.07
N ALA A 448 -30.57 -4.76 20.48
CA ALA A 448 -31.94 -5.24 20.47
C ALA A 448 -32.36 -6.00 21.74
N GLY A 449 -31.44 -6.62 22.48
CA GLY A 449 -31.81 -7.56 23.55
C GLY A 449 -30.87 -7.66 24.76
N ALA A 450 -29.71 -6.99 24.78
CA ALA A 450 -28.75 -7.16 25.87
C ALA A 450 -29.20 -6.56 27.22
N ALA A 451 -30.19 -5.65 27.22
CA ALA A 451 -30.66 -5.02 28.45
C ALA A 451 -31.44 -5.98 29.38
N SER A 452 -32.04 -7.04 28.83
CA SER A 452 -32.90 -7.96 29.59
C SER A 452 -32.22 -9.26 30.03
N ASP A 453 -31.11 -9.65 29.41
CA ASP A 453 -30.38 -10.90 29.72
C ASP A 453 -28.87 -10.66 29.76
N HIS A 454 -28.32 -10.63 30.97
CA HIS A 454 -26.90 -10.41 31.21
C HIS A 454 -26.01 -11.53 30.64
N ALA A 455 -26.48 -12.79 30.68
CA ALA A 455 -25.71 -13.92 30.17
C ALA A 455 -25.60 -13.84 28.65
N ALA A 456 -26.72 -13.61 27.95
CA ALA A 456 -26.73 -13.39 26.51
C ALA A 456 -25.90 -12.16 26.10
N GLY A 457 -25.98 -11.07 26.87
CA GLY A 457 -25.15 -9.88 26.67
C GLY A 457 -23.65 -10.18 26.78
N SER A 458 -23.23 -10.98 27.77
CA SER A 458 -21.84 -11.39 27.96
C SER A 458 -21.32 -12.27 26.82
N GLU A 459 -22.13 -13.23 26.35
CA GLU A 459 -21.79 -14.07 25.19
C GLU A 459 -21.62 -13.26 23.91
N LEU A 460 -22.53 -12.31 23.65
CA LEU A 460 -22.44 -11.41 22.50
C LEU A 460 -21.22 -10.49 22.58
N ALA A 461 -20.87 -9.99 23.76
CA ALA A 461 -19.65 -9.22 23.97
C ALA A 461 -18.39 -10.05 23.67
N CYS A 462 -18.33 -11.29 24.15
CA CYS A 462 -17.25 -12.22 23.83
C CYS A 462 -17.15 -12.51 22.32
N ALA A 463 -18.29 -12.66 21.63
CA ALA A 463 -18.33 -12.84 20.17
C ALA A 463 -17.85 -11.60 19.42
N LEU A 464 -18.19 -10.40 19.91
CA LEU A 464 -17.76 -9.12 19.34
C LEU A 464 -16.24 -8.94 19.48
N GLU A 465 -15.68 -9.24 20.65
CA GLU A 465 -14.23 -9.26 20.87
C GLU A 465 -13.53 -10.22 19.91
N ALA A 466 -14.08 -11.43 19.72
CA ALA A 466 -13.53 -12.41 18.80
C ALA A 466 -13.58 -11.95 17.33
N ALA A 467 -14.63 -11.22 16.92
CA ALA A 467 -14.72 -10.62 15.59
C ALA A 467 -13.70 -9.49 15.40
N GLN A 468 -13.51 -8.65 16.42
CA GLN A 468 -12.50 -7.59 16.40
C GLN A 468 -11.07 -8.16 16.38
N GLU A 469 -10.80 -9.22 17.14
CA GLU A 469 -9.53 -9.95 17.09
C GLU A 469 -9.28 -10.52 15.69
N ALA A 470 -10.29 -11.13 15.06
CA ALA A 470 -10.18 -11.63 13.69
C ALA A 470 -9.87 -10.52 12.67
N PHE A 471 -10.49 -9.34 12.82
CA PHE A 471 -10.19 -8.16 12.00
C PHE A 471 -8.71 -7.77 12.12
N LEU A 472 -8.19 -7.66 13.34
CA LEU A 472 -6.82 -7.20 13.60
C LEU A 472 -5.78 -8.21 13.12
N ILE A 473 -6.02 -9.51 13.30
CA ILE A 473 -5.18 -10.58 12.75
C ILE A 473 -5.15 -10.50 11.22
N ASN A 474 -6.32 -10.37 10.60
CA ASN A 474 -6.42 -10.26 9.15
C ASN A 474 -5.66 -9.04 8.64
N TYR A 475 -5.84 -7.87 9.26
CA TYR A 475 -5.12 -6.64 8.92
C TYR A 475 -3.61 -6.80 9.06
N ALA A 476 -3.14 -7.31 10.20
CA ALA A 476 -1.71 -7.46 10.48
C ALA A 476 -1.03 -8.42 9.50
N ILE A 477 -1.67 -9.52 9.12
CA ILE A 477 -1.12 -10.43 8.10
C ILE A 477 -0.95 -9.71 6.77
N HIS A 478 -1.97 -9.00 6.29
CA HIS A 478 -1.87 -8.28 5.02
C HIS A 478 -0.81 -7.18 5.08
N ALA A 479 -0.72 -6.46 6.19
CA ALA A 479 0.28 -5.41 6.35
C ALA A 479 1.72 -5.97 6.43
N ILE A 480 1.94 -7.06 7.18
CA ILE A 480 3.24 -7.72 7.26
C ILE A 480 3.61 -8.37 5.91
N THR A 481 2.64 -8.95 5.20
CA THR A 481 2.88 -9.47 3.84
C THR A 481 3.24 -8.34 2.88
N LEU A 482 2.53 -7.21 2.92
CA LEU A 482 2.82 -6.03 2.09
C LEU A 482 4.24 -5.51 2.34
N TYR A 483 4.57 -5.21 3.60
CA TYR A 483 5.84 -4.57 3.96
C TYR A 483 7.01 -5.52 4.07
N GLY A 484 6.78 -6.78 4.43
CA GLY A 484 7.84 -7.77 4.65
C GLY A 484 8.12 -8.64 3.43
N SER A 485 7.26 -8.63 2.40
CA SER A 485 7.38 -9.54 1.25
C SER A 485 7.17 -8.86 -0.10
N LEU A 486 6.10 -8.07 -0.27
CA LEU A 486 5.74 -7.52 -1.59
C LEU A 486 6.55 -6.28 -1.98
N LEU A 487 6.72 -5.33 -1.06
CA LEU A 487 7.42 -4.06 -1.33
C LEU A 487 8.91 -4.18 -1.06
N GLU A 488 9.76 -3.69 -1.97
CA GLU A 488 11.21 -3.60 -1.77
C GLU A 488 11.58 -2.60 -0.65
N PRO A 489 12.78 -2.71 -0.03
CA PRO A 489 13.16 -1.88 1.10
C PRO A 489 13.08 -0.37 0.88
N ASP A 490 13.50 0.11 -0.29
CA ASP A 490 13.44 1.53 -0.64
C ASP A 490 12.02 2.01 -0.96
N GLN A 491 11.12 1.09 -1.35
CA GLN A 491 9.71 1.41 -1.56
C GLN A 491 8.97 1.53 -0.22
N VAL A 492 9.23 0.63 0.74
CA VAL A 492 8.67 0.75 2.10
C VAL A 492 9.15 2.05 2.75
N ALA A 493 10.45 2.30 2.73
CA ALA A 493 11.03 3.52 3.28
C ALA A 493 10.49 4.79 2.57
N GLY A 494 10.44 4.79 1.24
CA GLY A 494 9.90 5.89 0.44
C GLY A 494 8.42 6.14 0.71
N TRP A 495 7.62 5.09 0.89
CA TRP A 495 6.20 5.19 1.22
C TRP A 495 5.98 5.80 2.61
N PHE A 496 6.67 5.32 3.64
CA PHE A 496 6.60 5.89 4.99
C PHE A 496 7.10 7.34 5.05
N ALA A 497 8.15 7.67 4.31
CA ALA A 497 8.66 9.05 4.23
C ALA A 497 7.64 9.98 3.56
N ALA A 498 7.01 9.53 2.46
CA ALA A 498 6.04 10.32 1.71
C ALA A 498 4.71 10.49 2.44
N CYS A 499 4.31 9.54 3.29
CA CYS A 499 3.07 9.63 4.07
C CYS A 499 3.19 10.55 5.30
N HIS A 500 4.38 11.03 5.66
CA HIS A 500 4.58 11.82 6.86
C HIS A 500 3.71 13.10 6.88
N PRO A 501 3.02 13.43 7.99
CA PRO A 501 3.10 12.85 9.35
C PRO A 501 2.18 11.64 9.63
N PHE A 502 1.53 11.11 8.61
CA PHE A 502 0.53 10.06 8.74
C PHE A 502 1.15 8.66 8.65
N VAL A 503 0.51 7.68 9.31
CA VAL A 503 0.86 6.27 9.15
C VAL A 503 0.18 5.75 7.88
N PRO A 504 0.91 5.09 6.96
CA PRO A 504 0.29 4.43 5.84
C PRO A 504 -0.59 3.26 6.29
N ASN A 505 -1.82 3.18 5.74
CA ASN A 505 -2.75 2.08 5.98
C ASN A 505 -3.26 1.47 4.66
N LEU A 506 -3.78 0.24 4.74
CA LEU A 506 -4.21 -0.54 3.57
C LEU A 506 -5.41 0.09 2.83
N SER A 507 -6.37 0.67 3.56
CA SER A 507 -7.55 1.34 2.98
C SER A 507 -7.15 2.50 2.08
N VAL A 508 -6.25 3.34 2.59
CA VAL A 508 -5.76 4.54 1.90
C VAL A 508 -4.91 4.16 0.70
N LEU A 509 -4.06 3.14 0.83
CA LEU A 509 -3.27 2.63 -0.28
C LEU A 509 -4.16 2.16 -1.44
N GLU A 510 -5.23 1.42 -1.14
CA GLU A 510 -6.18 0.99 -2.17
C GLU A 510 -6.87 2.17 -2.86
N GLN A 511 -7.38 3.14 -2.07
CA GLN A 511 -8.05 4.32 -2.61
C GLN A 511 -7.12 5.13 -3.53
N ALA A 512 -5.85 5.28 -3.13
CA ALA A 512 -4.82 5.93 -3.92
C ALA A 512 -4.54 5.18 -5.23
N LEU A 513 -4.36 3.85 -5.18
CA LEU A 513 -4.16 3.04 -6.40
C LEU A 513 -5.36 3.12 -7.34
N ALA A 514 -6.59 3.08 -6.81
CA ALA A 514 -7.80 3.24 -7.60
C ALA A 514 -7.89 4.65 -8.23
N GLY A 515 -7.47 5.70 -7.51
CA GLY A 515 -7.37 7.06 -8.00
C GLY A 515 -6.40 7.20 -9.17
N ILE A 516 -5.19 6.66 -9.02
CA ILE A 516 -4.14 6.66 -10.07
C ILE A 516 -4.63 5.97 -11.34
N ARG A 517 -5.30 4.82 -11.23
CA ARG A 517 -5.85 4.09 -12.38
C ARG A 517 -6.93 4.87 -13.11
N ARG A 518 -7.83 5.53 -12.39
CA ARG A 518 -8.85 6.39 -12.99
C ARG A 518 -8.22 7.57 -13.72
N GLY A 519 -7.18 8.18 -13.14
CA GLY A 519 -6.41 9.25 -13.78
C GLY A 519 -5.74 8.81 -15.08
N ALA A 520 -5.13 7.61 -15.09
CA ALA A 520 -4.49 7.04 -16.27
C ALA A 520 -5.51 6.73 -17.40
N ALA A 521 -6.70 6.23 -17.06
CA ALA A 521 -7.76 5.95 -18.03
C ALA A 521 -8.41 7.23 -18.60
N GLY A 522 -8.49 8.31 -17.82
CA GLY A 522 -9.11 9.58 -18.21
C GLY A 522 -8.24 10.52 -19.04
N GLY A 523 -6.91 10.35 -19.03
CA GLY A 523 -5.96 11.27 -19.66
C GLY A 523 -5.90 11.26 -21.20
N GLY A 524 -6.62 10.35 -21.87
CA GLY A 524 -6.50 10.15 -23.32
C GLY A 524 -7.40 11.01 -24.22
N GLY A 525 -8.33 11.82 -23.70
CA GLY A 525 -9.46 12.32 -24.50
C GLY A 525 -9.67 13.84 -24.64
N GLY A 526 -8.95 14.70 -23.89
CA GLY A 526 -9.41 16.08 -23.66
C GLY A 526 -8.70 17.24 -24.37
N GLY A 527 -7.72 16.98 -25.24
CA GLY A 527 -6.94 18.02 -25.92
C GLY A 527 -7.59 18.55 -27.22
N GLY A 528 -8.90 18.80 -27.21
CA GLY A 528 -9.66 19.27 -28.37
C GLY A 528 -9.82 20.79 -28.40
N GLY A 529 -8.89 21.47 -29.09
CA GLY A 529 -9.20 22.63 -29.95
C GLY A 529 -9.86 23.87 -29.32
N GLY A 530 -9.12 24.64 -28.52
CA GLY A 530 -9.37 26.08 -28.34
C GLY A 530 -8.79 26.88 -29.51
N GLY A 531 -9.31 26.68 -30.72
CA GLY A 531 -8.96 27.45 -31.92
C GLY A 531 -9.66 28.81 -31.91
N GLY A 532 -8.87 29.87 -32.00
CA GLY A 532 -9.31 31.25 -31.83
C GLY A 532 -10.35 31.77 -32.83
N GLY A 533 -11.10 32.75 -32.36
CA GLY A 533 -11.82 33.72 -33.17
C GLY A 533 -11.26 35.11 -32.89
N GLY A 534 -10.35 35.57 -33.75
CA GLY A 534 -9.87 36.95 -33.75
C GLY A 534 -10.97 37.89 -34.26
N GLY A 535 -11.36 38.84 -33.41
CA GLY A 535 -12.16 39.99 -33.79
C GLY A 535 -11.26 41.10 -34.32
N ARG A 536 -11.38 41.40 -35.62
CA ARG A 536 -10.79 42.57 -36.28
C ARG A 536 -11.46 43.84 -35.75
N GLY A 537 -10.69 44.74 -35.16
CA GLY A 537 -11.06 46.15 -35.00
C GLY A 537 -10.55 46.94 -36.21
N ARG A 538 -11.49 47.46 -37.01
CA ARG A 538 -11.27 48.62 -37.89
C ARG A 538 -11.48 49.88 -37.06
N ALA A 539 -10.56 50.84 -37.16
CA ALA A 539 -10.84 52.27 -37.21
C ALA A 539 -9.67 52.91 -37.97
#